data_AF-A0A923WRF0-F1
#
_entry.id   AF-A0A923WRF0-F1
#
_cell.length_a   1.000
_cell.length_b   1.000
_cell.length_c   1.000
_cell.angle_alpha   90.00
_cell.angle_beta   90.00
_cell.angle_gamma   90.00
#
_symmetry.space_group_name_H-M   'P 1'
#
loop_
_entity.id
_entity.type
_entity.pdbx_description
1 polymer ?
#
loop_
_entity_poly.entity_id
_entity_poly.type
_entity_poly.pdbx_seq_one_letter_code
_entity_poly.pdbx_strand_id
1 'polypeptide(L)'
;MLVRKLCLYGISSLFLTGCGLSYQSSVDHYSSVLQEESRCETSTVYADGVSITGSASFEKRTIDVVTETSTTSPYATTLKNMTLSDPLPSPLPIKNAEIAIYNLNNDRIQCGKTDSSGQVKATDGVTTLKIPNTPGSYRFRVVSRSYLEYGTATNFVYISVKQDKYRNELHALTKTFNLNGSGSSIPINLIAKARQTESEGVEGGAFNILNSLQTGFDYIKTNTPGVNTECLSAKVSVFWKAGFNPMQYQFPSSDPATLGNTSFYSSKSKELFISGGQVGDMSLSNTDHFDDFAIIHESGHFIEDHCGQWTSPGGNHTLTSRIDPRLAWSEGWANFFAAHVIHDRINDLDSTLTVKLAALTENFSVNKGWTYFFNSYGFSDSVQNIGNGDGFVIDFKRSGGDPGTYSFAPYTGQDFDKVVPATYQGEGHTREGAISRGLFKLTNVCGTYCAATPILFLNIWKSFDRFTGTAVDNIPFQGVDKVLEKLKTLVAGTWTTGSPSQNDVIESEALHLRSNGTFGTSPLSWPGYASQLV
;
A
#
# COMPACT_ATOMS: atom_id res chain seq x y z
N MET A 1 -59.01 -50.28 -36.40
CA MET A 1 -59.79 -49.34 -35.57
C MET A 1 -58.89 -48.15 -35.29
N LEU A 2 -58.87 -47.12 -36.13
CA LEU A 2 -59.70 -45.90 -35.96
C LEU A 2 -59.64 -45.36 -34.51
N VAL A 3 -59.34 -44.11 -34.19
CA VAL A 3 -59.05 -42.90 -34.96
C VAL A 3 -58.81 -41.76 -33.94
N ARG A 4 -57.83 -40.86 -34.20
CA ARG A 4 -57.79 -39.39 -33.90
C ARG A 4 -57.76 -38.92 -32.44
N LYS A 5 -57.19 -37.76 -32.08
CA LYS A 5 -56.39 -36.67 -32.71
C LYS A 5 -56.07 -35.67 -31.58
N LEU A 6 -54.93 -34.99 -31.65
CA LEU A 6 -54.79 -33.54 -31.90
C LEU A 6 -53.29 -33.22 -31.84
N CYS A 7 -52.63 -32.87 -32.96
CA CYS A 7 -52.45 -31.50 -33.51
C CYS A 7 -51.53 -30.64 -32.63
N LEU A 8 -50.50 -29.92 -33.11
CA LEU A 8 -50.09 -29.54 -34.46
C LEU A 8 -48.61 -29.06 -34.38
N TYR A 9 -47.88 -29.21 -35.48
CA TYR A 9 -46.58 -28.57 -35.74
C TYR A 9 -46.71 -27.04 -35.81
N GLY A 10 -45.64 -26.32 -35.42
CA GLY A 10 -45.44 -24.94 -35.87
C GLY A 10 -44.33 -24.15 -35.18
N ILE A 11 -43.28 -23.88 -35.95
CA ILE A 11 -42.44 -22.66 -35.94
C ILE A 11 -41.14 -22.71 -35.15
N SER A 12 -40.07 -22.74 -35.95
CA SER A 12 -38.70 -22.33 -35.66
C SER A 12 -38.63 -20.91 -35.09
N SER A 13 -37.99 -20.78 -33.93
CA SER A 13 -37.38 -19.52 -33.49
C SER A 13 -36.01 -19.85 -32.94
N LEU A 14 -34.98 -19.40 -33.64
CA LEU A 14 -33.61 -19.38 -33.17
C LEU A 14 -33.53 -18.67 -31.81
N PHE A 15 -33.07 -19.36 -30.78
CA PHE A 15 -32.38 -18.73 -29.66
C PHE A 15 -30.92 -19.19 -29.71
N LEU A 16 -30.09 -18.37 -30.35
CA LEU A 16 -28.65 -18.36 -30.10
C LEU A 16 -28.44 -17.80 -28.70
N THR A 17 -28.51 -18.66 -27.67
CA THR A 17 -27.85 -18.37 -26.40
C THR A 17 -26.37 -18.69 -26.59
N GLY A 18 -25.62 -17.69 -27.04
CA GLY A 18 -24.19 -17.65 -26.78
C GLY A 18 -23.98 -17.41 -25.29
N CYS A 19 -23.54 -18.43 -24.56
CA CYS A 19 -22.98 -18.33 -23.23
C CYS A 19 -22.11 -19.55 -22.98
N GLY A 20 -20.82 -19.32 -22.74
CA GLY A 20 -19.83 -20.35 -22.47
C GLY A 20 -18.48 -20.02 -23.09
N LEU A 21 -17.96 -18.81 -22.89
CA LEU A 21 -16.52 -18.61 -22.96
C LEU A 21 -15.94 -19.46 -21.82
N SER A 22 -15.34 -20.59 -22.17
CA SER A 22 -14.52 -21.36 -21.28
C SER A 22 -13.33 -20.49 -20.87
N TYR A 23 -13.36 -19.93 -19.67
CA TYR A 23 -12.17 -19.39 -19.00
C TYR A 23 -11.29 -20.55 -18.53
N GLN A 24 -10.83 -21.38 -19.46
CA GLN A 24 -9.60 -22.14 -19.24
C GLN A 24 -8.48 -21.13 -19.43
N SER A 25 -7.80 -20.78 -18.34
CA SER A 25 -6.49 -20.17 -18.39
C SER A 25 -5.63 -21.02 -19.35
N SER A 26 -5.35 -20.53 -20.55
CA SER A 26 -4.53 -21.27 -21.50
C SER A 26 -3.18 -21.54 -20.83
N VAL A 27 -2.93 -22.80 -20.49
CA VAL A 27 -1.71 -23.26 -19.80
C VAL A 27 -0.45 -22.81 -20.56
N ASP A 28 -0.55 -22.67 -21.88
CA ASP A 28 0.54 -22.19 -22.76
C ASP A 28 0.84 -20.69 -22.65
N HIS A 29 -0.08 -19.85 -22.14
CA HIS A 29 0.21 -18.42 -21.90
C HIS A 29 1.02 -18.20 -20.60
N TYR A 30 1.17 -19.26 -19.79
CA TYR A 30 1.83 -19.28 -18.49
C TYR A 30 3.04 -20.23 -18.44
N SER A 31 3.43 -20.83 -19.58
CA SER A 31 4.49 -21.86 -19.64
C SER A 31 5.92 -21.29 -19.63
N SER A 32 6.10 -19.97 -19.70
CA SER A 32 7.41 -19.32 -19.56
C SER A 32 7.30 -17.95 -18.89
N VAL A 33 8.14 -17.72 -17.88
CA VAL A 33 8.32 -16.39 -17.28
C VAL A 33 9.29 -15.59 -18.15
N LEU A 34 8.83 -14.46 -18.70
CA LEU A 34 9.68 -13.50 -19.41
C LEU A 34 10.42 -12.61 -18.41
N GLN A 35 11.61 -12.15 -18.79
CA GLN A 35 12.34 -11.14 -18.03
C GLN A 35 11.72 -9.76 -18.25
N GLU A 36 11.75 -8.95 -17.19
CA GLU A 36 11.48 -7.52 -17.28
C GLU A 36 12.45 -6.85 -18.27
N GLU A 37 11.95 -5.86 -19.02
CA GLU A 37 12.81 -5.07 -19.91
C GLU A 37 14.00 -4.45 -19.15
N SER A 38 15.18 -4.39 -19.74
CA SER A 38 16.36 -3.82 -19.06
C SER A 38 16.15 -2.34 -18.69
N ARG A 39 16.78 -1.88 -17.59
CA ARG A 39 16.75 -0.47 -17.18
C ARG A 39 17.22 0.44 -18.31
N CYS A 40 16.52 1.55 -18.55
CA CYS A 40 16.91 2.54 -19.54
C CYS A 40 18.02 3.44 -18.97
N GLU A 41 19.27 3.09 -19.31
CA GLU A 41 20.47 3.82 -18.88
C GLU A 41 21.20 4.53 -20.04
N THR A 42 20.74 4.33 -21.28
CA THR A 42 21.32 4.94 -22.48
C THR A 42 21.29 6.46 -22.38
N SER A 43 22.45 7.07 -22.18
CA SER A 43 22.61 8.52 -22.12
C SER A 43 23.60 8.98 -23.18
N THR A 44 23.08 9.49 -24.29
CA THR A 44 23.88 10.05 -25.39
C THR A 44 23.79 11.58 -25.35
N VAL A 45 24.94 12.26 -25.42
CA VAL A 45 24.99 13.72 -25.48
C VAL A 45 24.79 14.18 -26.92
N TYR A 46 23.79 15.02 -27.15
CA TYR A 46 23.52 15.64 -28.46
C TYR A 46 23.66 17.17 -28.34
N ALA A 47 24.81 17.72 -28.77
CA ALA A 47 25.08 19.16 -28.72
C ALA A 47 23.99 19.95 -29.47
N ASP A 48 23.73 19.57 -30.73
CA ASP A 48 22.70 20.12 -31.61
C ASP A 48 21.40 19.29 -31.59
N GLY A 49 21.14 18.58 -30.48
CA GLY A 49 19.96 17.75 -30.30
C GLY A 49 18.68 18.54 -30.06
N VAL A 50 17.55 17.92 -30.38
CA VAL A 50 16.21 18.44 -30.07
C VAL A 50 15.91 18.21 -28.60
N SER A 51 15.50 19.25 -27.89
CA SER A 51 15.10 19.14 -26.48
C SER A 51 13.72 18.49 -26.36
N ILE A 52 13.60 17.49 -25.49
CA ILE A 52 12.31 16.94 -25.10
C ILE A 52 11.94 17.57 -23.76
N THR A 53 10.81 18.29 -23.75
CA THR A 53 10.31 19.04 -22.59
C THR A 53 8.89 18.62 -22.25
N GLY A 54 8.34 19.13 -21.14
CA GLY A 54 6.98 18.82 -20.67
C GLY A 54 7.00 17.96 -19.42
N SER A 55 5.89 17.26 -19.16
CA SER A 55 5.66 16.57 -17.90
C SER A 55 4.88 15.26 -18.04
N ALA A 56 4.97 14.43 -17.01
CA ALA A 56 4.12 13.27 -16.83
C ALA A 56 3.45 13.32 -15.45
N SER A 57 2.14 13.13 -15.43
CA SER A 57 1.33 13.09 -14.21
C SER A 57 0.35 11.92 -14.25
N PHE A 58 -0.28 11.63 -13.13
CA PHE A 58 -1.30 10.61 -13.01
C PHE A 58 -2.50 11.15 -12.25
N GLU A 59 -3.69 10.78 -12.71
CA GLU A 59 -4.91 10.94 -11.95
C GLU A 59 -4.94 9.88 -10.86
N LYS A 60 -5.32 10.29 -9.66
CA LYS A 60 -5.56 9.40 -8.52
C LYS A 60 -6.99 9.60 -8.06
N ARG A 61 -7.74 8.51 -7.85
CA ARG A 61 -9.05 8.59 -7.22
C ARG A 61 -8.88 8.81 -5.72
N THR A 62 -9.59 9.79 -5.18
CA THR A 62 -9.62 10.07 -3.75
C THR A 62 -10.75 9.27 -3.07
N ILE A 63 -10.88 9.44 -1.77
CA ILE A 63 -11.84 8.76 -0.91
C ILE A 63 -12.82 9.81 -0.40
N ASP A 64 -14.12 9.55 -0.54
CA ASP A 64 -15.16 10.34 0.10
C ASP A 64 -15.52 9.75 1.46
N VAL A 65 -15.75 10.64 2.43
CA VAL A 65 -16.23 10.27 3.76
C VAL A 65 -17.76 10.32 3.79
N VAL A 66 -18.38 9.22 4.15
CA VAL A 66 -19.82 9.13 4.42
C VAL A 66 -20.01 9.24 5.91
N THR A 67 -20.78 10.23 6.35
CA THR A 67 -20.89 10.57 7.77
C THR A 67 -22.31 10.44 8.30
N GLU A 68 -22.44 10.20 9.60
CA GLU A 68 -23.71 10.25 10.33
C GLU A 68 -23.61 11.20 11.52
N THR A 69 -24.54 12.15 11.64
CA THR A 69 -24.59 13.09 12.76
C THR A 69 -25.64 12.64 13.77
N SER A 70 -25.22 12.44 15.02
CA SER A 70 -26.13 12.11 16.12
C SER A 70 -27.22 13.18 16.25
N THR A 71 -28.46 12.75 16.42
CA THR A 71 -29.61 13.63 16.71
C THR A 71 -29.74 13.98 18.20
N THR A 72 -28.86 13.44 19.04
CA THR A 72 -28.84 13.66 20.49
C THR A 72 -27.47 14.17 20.93
N SER A 73 -27.45 14.98 21.99
CA SER A 73 -26.21 15.55 22.53
C SER A 73 -25.23 14.48 23.04
N PRO A 74 -23.93 14.57 22.76
CA PRO A 74 -23.26 15.61 21.97
C PRO A 74 -23.42 15.28 20.48
N TYR A 75 -23.96 16.20 19.68
CA TYR A 75 -24.27 16.07 18.25
C TYR A 75 -23.03 15.81 17.38
N ALA A 76 -22.40 14.66 17.56
CA ALA A 76 -21.16 14.26 16.92
C ALA A 76 -21.45 13.71 15.53
N THR A 77 -20.60 14.09 14.58
CA THR A 77 -20.53 13.59 13.22
C THR A 77 -19.51 12.47 13.21
N THR A 78 -20.01 11.25 13.02
CA THR A 78 -19.24 10.01 13.01
C THR A 78 -18.99 9.54 11.59
N LEU A 79 -17.90 8.82 11.37
CA LEU A 79 -17.63 8.16 10.11
C LEU A 79 -18.49 6.91 9.99
N LYS A 80 -19.31 6.85 8.94
CA LYS A 80 -20.14 5.67 8.62
C LYS A 80 -19.48 4.80 7.56
N ASN A 81 -18.88 5.42 6.54
CA ASN A 81 -18.24 4.71 5.44
C ASN A 81 -17.21 5.59 4.72
N MET A 82 -16.41 4.95 3.88
CA MET A 82 -15.58 5.57 2.87
C MET A 82 -15.83 4.94 1.50
N THR A 83 -15.86 5.75 0.45
CA THR A 83 -16.08 5.26 -0.92
C THR A 83 -15.07 5.87 -1.88
N LEU A 84 -14.73 5.16 -2.94
CA LEU A 84 -13.88 5.69 -3.98
C LEU A 84 -14.61 6.82 -4.70
N SER A 85 -13.99 7.98 -4.78
CA SER A 85 -14.61 9.19 -5.35
C SER A 85 -14.07 9.49 -6.74
N ASP A 86 -14.40 10.67 -7.25
CA ASP A 86 -13.77 11.23 -8.42
C ASP A 86 -12.24 11.40 -8.24
N PRO A 87 -11.46 11.48 -9.34
CA PRO A 87 -10.06 11.84 -9.27
C PRO A 87 -9.83 13.15 -8.52
N LEU A 88 -8.63 13.29 -7.93
CA LEU A 88 -8.17 14.53 -7.33
C LEU A 88 -8.37 15.71 -8.31
N PRO A 89 -8.68 16.92 -7.81
CA PRO A 89 -8.87 18.09 -8.66
C PRO A 89 -7.67 18.45 -9.55
N SER A 90 -6.48 17.97 -9.18
CA SER A 90 -5.26 18.10 -9.98
C SER A 90 -4.50 16.78 -9.99
N PRO A 91 -4.03 16.30 -11.16
CA PRO A 91 -3.18 15.12 -11.25
C PRO A 91 -1.90 15.28 -10.43
N LEU A 92 -1.46 14.18 -9.82
CA LEU A 92 -0.19 14.12 -9.10
C LEU A 92 0.97 13.89 -10.08
N PRO A 93 2.18 14.41 -9.81
CA PRO A 93 3.32 14.19 -10.69
C PRO A 93 3.76 12.73 -10.66
N ILE A 94 4.12 12.16 -11.83
CA ILE A 94 4.83 10.87 -11.88
C ILE A 94 6.29 11.15 -11.52
N LYS A 95 6.69 10.86 -10.28
CA LYS A 95 8.02 11.23 -9.74
C LYS A 95 9.09 10.20 -10.10
N ASN A 96 10.27 10.66 -10.49
CA ASN A 96 11.47 9.81 -10.65
C ASN A 96 11.26 8.57 -11.53
N ALA A 97 10.34 8.59 -12.47
CA ALA A 97 9.99 7.45 -13.32
C ALA A 97 10.88 7.43 -14.55
N GLU A 98 11.26 6.23 -14.97
CA GLU A 98 12.11 6.01 -16.12
C GLU A 98 11.42 6.43 -17.43
N ILE A 99 12.19 7.07 -18.29
CA ILE A 99 11.79 7.47 -19.63
C ILE A 99 12.64 6.74 -20.66
N ALA A 100 12.01 6.21 -21.69
CA ALA A 100 12.67 5.56 -22.81
C ALA A 100 12.15 6.09 -24.15
N ILE A 101 13.06 6.42 -25.06
CA ILE A 101 12.75 6.90 -26.41
C ILE A 101 13.25 5.89 -27.43
N TYR A 102 12.36 5.51 -28.34
CA TYR A 102 12.60 4.54 -29.40
C TYR A 102 12.45 5.18 -30.77
N ASN A 103 13.22 4.71 -31.75
CA ASN A 103 13.01 5.03 -33.16
C ASN A 103 11.98 4.08 -33.81
N LEU A 104 11.73 4.23 -35.12
CA LEU A 104 10.82 3.37 -35.90
C LEU A 104 11.26 1.90 -35.98
N ASN A 105 12.55 1.61 -35.88
CA ASN A 105 13.08 0.25 -35.86
C ASN A 105 12.96 -0.41 -34.48
N ASN A 106 12.35 0.30 -33.52
CA ASN A 106 12.23 -0.11 -32.12
C ASN A 106 13.57 -0.15 -31.38
N ASP A 107 14.60 0.54 -31.88
CA ASP A 107 15.86 0.72 -31.18
C ASP A 107 15.69 1.78 -30.10
N ARG A 108 16.18 1.50 -28.89
CA ARG A 108 16.21 2.46 -27.78
C ARG A 108 17.34 3.46 -28.00
N ILE A 109 16.99 4.70 -28.35
CA ILE A 109 17.98 5.73 -28.75
C ILE A 109 18.40 6.65 -27.61
N GLN A 110 17.54 6.83 -26.59
CA GLN A 110 17.82 7.73 -25.48
C GLN A 110 16.96 7.37 -24.27
N CYS A 111 17.53 7.58 -23.09
CA CYS A 111 16.86 7.45 -21.80
C CYS A 111 16.79 8.78 -21.06
N GLY A 112 15.82 8.86 -20.16
CA GLY A 112 15.67 9.97 -19.23
C GLY A 112 14.94 9.51 -17.98
N LYS A 113 14.52 10.47 -17.17
CA LYS A 113 13.57 10.23 -16.10
C LYS A 113 12.73 11.47 -15.85
N THR A 114 11.60 11.33 -15.18
CA THR A 114 10.93 12.48 -14.58
C THR A 114 11.67 12.93 -13.32
N ASP A 115 11.64 14.21 -13.00
CA ASP A 115 12.09 14.69 -11.68
C ASP A 115 10.99 14.56 -10.60
N SER A 116 11.25 15.10 -9.40
CA SER A 116 10.29 15.09 -8.28
C SER A 116 9.01 15.90 -8.55
N SER A 117 8.99 16.73 -9.59
CA SER A 117 7.84 17.49 -10.03
C SER A 117 7.16 16.89 -11.28
N GLY A 118 7.62 15.72 -11.75
CA GLY A 118 7.09 15.07 -12.93
C GLY A 118 7.59 15.64 -14.26
N GLN A 119 8.55 16.57 -14.25
CA GLN A 119 9.08 17.18 -15.46
C GLN A 119 10.06 16.23 -16.16
N VAL A 120 10.03 16.22 -17.49
CA VAL A 120 10.92 15.37 -18.30
C VAL A 120 12.37 15.87 -18.24
N LYS A 121 13.29 14.98 -17.84
CA LYS A 121 14.73 15.25 -17.67
C LYS A 121 15.57 14.15 -18.30
N ALA A 122 16.86 14.44 -18.50
CA ALA A 122 17.87 13.43 -18.79
C ALA A 122 18.02 12.46 -17.61
N THR A 123 18.84 11.42 -17.77
CA THR A 123 19.04 10.36 -16.77
C THR A 123 19.54 10.88 -15.41
N ASP A 124 20.23 12.03 -15.39
CA ASP A 124 20.66 12.70 -14.16
C ASP A 124 19.50 13.31 -13.35
N GLY A 125 18.35 13.57 -13.98
CA GLY A 125 17.16 14.17 -13.35
C GLY A 125 17.22 15.68 -13.23
N VAL A 126 18.20 16.33 -13.86
CA VAL A 126 18.45 17.76 -13.74
C VAL A 126 18.53 18.41 -15.12
N THR A 127 19.35 17.85 -16.01
CA THR A 127 19.59 18.41 -17.33
C THR A 127 18.44 18.09 -18.30
N THR A 128 18.33 18.91 -19.35
CA THR A 128 17.31 18.73 -20.39
C THR A 128 17.56 17.47 -21.18
N LEU A 129 16.53 16.62 -21.33
CA LEU A 129 16.57 15.46 -22.19
C LEU A 129 16.71 15.90 -23.65
N LYS A 130 17.72 15.41 -24.37
CA LYS A 130 17.90 15.69 -25.81
C LYS A 130 17.95 14.40 -26.62
N ILE A 131 17.47 14.46 -27.86
CA ILE A 131 17.55 13.37 -28.85
C ILE A 131 18.18 13.90 -30.16
N PRO A 132 18.64 13.06 -31.09
CA PRO A 132 19.23 13.57 -32.33
C PRO A 132 18.16 14.28 -33.17
N ASN A 133 18.55 15.37 -33.85
CA ASN A 133 17.68 16.10 -34.77
C ASN A 133 17.57 15.42 -36.15
N THR A 134 17.43 14.09 -36.16
CA THR A 134 17.29 13.32 -37.38
C THR A 134 15.81 13.22 -37.74
N PRO A 135 15.40 13.57 -38.99
CA PRO A 135 14.03 13.41 -39.43
C PRO A 135 13.54 11.97 -39.25
N GLY A 136 12.34 11.80 -38.71
CA GLY A 136 11.79 10.47 -38.44
C GLY A 136 10.69 10.48 -37.38
N SER A 137 10.13 9.30 -37.14
CA SER A 137 9.14 9.08 -36.08
C SER A 137 9.80 8.44 -34.86
N TYR A 138 9.39 8.90 -33.69
CA TYR A 138 9.92 8.49 -32.40
C TYR A 138 8.79 8.17 -31.45
N ARG A 139 9.05 7.24 -30.54
CA ARG A 139 8.10 6.81 -29.51
C ARG A 139 8.70 7.09 -28.14
N PHE A 140 8.07 8.00 -27.42
CA PHE A 140 8.38 8.35 -26.04
C PHE A 140 7.56 7.48 -25.09
N ARG A 141 8.19 6.87 -24.10
CA ARG A 141 7.54 6.12 -23.03
C ARG A 141 7.94 6.66 -21.66
N VAL A 142 6.98 6.81 -20.76
CA VAL A 142 7.19 6.89 -19.31
C VAL A 142 6.73 5.57 -18.74
N VAL A 143 7.63 4.83 -18.08
CA VAL A 143 7.31 3.49 -17.55
C VAL A 143 7.15 3.51 -16.04
N SER A 144 6.35 2.60 -15.49
CA SER A 144 6.08 2.45 -14.05
C SER A 144 7.25 1.82 -13.28
N ARG A 145 8.44 2.37 -13.48
CA ARG A 145 9.69 1.97 -12.83
C ARG A 145 10.48 3.18 -12.40
N SER A 146 11.01 3.14 -11.20
CA SER A 146 11.86 4.20 -10.66
C SER A 146 13.13 3.62 -10.05
N TYR A 147 14.24 4.31 -10.26
CA TYR A 147 15.49 4.07 -9.56
C TYR A 147 16.04 5.40 -9.08
N LEU A 148 16.14 5.56 -7.76
CA LEU A 148 16.58 6.79 -7.11
C LEU A 148 17.71 6.52 -6.13
N GLU A 149 18.86 7.16 -6.35
CA GLU A 149 20.03 7.08 -5.47
C GLU A 149 19.94 8.12 -4.35
N TYR A 150 20.37 7.69 -3.16
CA TYR A 150 20.36 8.44 -1.92
C TYR A 150 21.81 8.66 -1.45
N GLY A 151 22.46 9.65 -2.07
CA GLY A 151 23.82 10.09 -1.74
C GLY A 151 24.94 9.18 -2.27
N THR A 152 24.77 7.86 -2.23
CA THR A 152 25.76 6.88 -2.72
C THR A 152 25.11 5.84 -3.64
N ALA A 153 25.92 5.21 -4.50
CA ALA A 153 25.44 4.20 -5.45
C ALA A 153 24.97 2.88 -4.80
N THR A 154 25.32 2.62 -3.54
CA THR A 154 24.85 1.43 -2.79
C THR A 154 23.56 1.69 -2.02
N ASN A 155 23.18 2.96 -1.88
CA ASN A 155 21.99 3.39 -1.16
C ASN A 155 20.97 3.95 -2.15
N PHE A 156 20.07 3.09 -2.61
CA PHE A 156 19.04 3.45 -3.59
C PHE A 156 17.68 2.84 -3.24
N VAL A 157 16.65 3.36 -3.90
CA VAL A 157 15.29 2.79 -3.96
C VAL A 157 15.03 2.39 -5.40
N TYR A 158 14.71 1.11 -5.62
CA TYR A 158 14.43 0.55 -6.95
C TYR A 158 13.08 -0.15 -6.96
N ILE A 159 12.09 0.43 -7.65
CA ILE A 159 10.70 -0.05 -7.68
C ILE A 159 10.27 -0.29 -9.12
N SER A 160 9.62 -1.42 -9.39
CA SER A 160 8.93 -1.72 -10.65
C SER A 160 7.50 -2.19 -10.39
N VAL A 161 6.52 -1.49 -10.96
CA VAL A 161 5.11 -1.93 -10.99
C VAL A 161 4.84 -2.58 -12.33
N LYS A 162 4.44 -3.85 -12.31
CA LYS A 162 4.32 -4.73 -13.48
C LYS A 162 2.89 -5.22 -13.64
N GLN A 163 2.49 -5.54 -14.87
CA GLN A 163 1.15 -6.01 -15.18
C GLN A 163 0.88 -7.41 -14.63
N ASP A 164 1.82 -8.34 -14.79
CA ASP A 164 1.70 -9.71 -14.32
C ASP A 164 3.05 -10.39 -14.07
N LYS A 165 3.03 -11.47 -13.27
CA LYS A 165 4.22 -12.20 -12.84
C LYS A 165 4.88 -13.08 -13.90
N TYR A 166 4.19 -13.32 -15.00
CA TYR A 166 4.67 -14.20 -16.07
C TYR A 166 5.33 -13.40 -17.19
N ARG A 167 4.81 -12.23 -17.55
CA ARG A 167 5.39 -11.39 -18.60
C ARG A 167 6.37 -10.35 -18.08
N ASN A 168 6.26 -9.95 -16.80
CA ASN A 168 7.07 -8.89 -16.21
C ASN A 168 7.03 -7.57 -17.00
N GLU A 169 5.93 -7.31 -17.73
CA GLU A 169 5.74 -6.09 -18.50
C GLU A 169 5.41 -4.92 -17.56
N LEU A 170 6.07 -3.77 -17.80
CA LEU A 170 5.79 -2.54 -17.07
C LEU A 170 4.53 -1.86 -17.63
N HIS A 171 3.83 -1.11 -16.79
CA HIS A 171 2.84 -0.14 -17.26
C HIS A 171 3.57 1.05 -17.90
N ALA A 172 2.98 1.66 -18.94
CA ALA A 172 3.65 2.74 -19.64
C ALA A 172 2.67 3.73 -20.28
N LEU A 173 2.97 5.03 -20.15
CA LEU A 173 2.36 6.07 -20.98
C LEU A 173 3.21 6.25 -22.24
N THR A 174 2.58 6.24 -23.42
CA THR A 174 3.28 6.31 -24.70
C THR A 174 2.80 7.48 -25.54
N LYS A 175 3.73 8.23 -26.15
CA LYS A 175 3.44 9.23 -27.18
C LYS A 175 4.35 9.05 -28.39
N THR A 176 3.75 9.01 -29.58
CA THR A 176 4.50 9.06 -30.84
C THR A 176 4.59 10.50 -31.32
N PHE A 177 5.74 10.91 -31.83
CA PHE A 177 5.98 12.24 -32.39
C PHE A 177 6.97 12.17 -33.57
N ASN A 178 6.96 13.18 -34.43
CA ASN A 178 7.82 13.24 -35.60
C ASN A 178 8.80 14.43 -35.50
N LEU A 179 10.02 14.23 -35.98
CA LEU A 179 10.98 15.29 -36.25
C LEU A 179 11.09 15.52 -37.75
N ASN A 180 11.28 16.78 -38.14
CA ASN A 180 11.50 17.20 -39.53
C ASN A 180 12.97 17.61 -39.79
N GLY A 181 13.85 17.53 -38.79
CA GLY A 181 15.24 17.95 -38.88
C GLY A 181 15.50 19.44 -38.63
N SER A 182 14.50 20.24 -38.23
CA SER A 182 14.65 21.69 -38.06
C SER A 182 14.05 22.27 -36.76
N GLY A 183 13.78 21.42 -35.76
CA GLY A 183 13.24 21.83 -34.46
C GLY A 183 14.30 22.00 -33.36
N SER A 184 13.99 22.79 -32.33
CA SER A 184 14.83 22.95 -31.12
C SER A 184 14.21 22.33 -29.87
N SER A 185 12.88 22.15 -29.83
CA SER A 185 12.17 21.56 -28.69
C SER A 185 10.86 20.86 -29.10
N ILE A 186 10.54 19.75 -28.44
CA ILE A 186 9.27 19.02 -28.55
C ILE A 186 8.63 18.89 -27.17
N PRO A 187 7.44 19.50 -26.93
CA PRO A 187 6.72 19.34 -25.68
C PRO A 187 5.90 18.04 -25.65
N ILE A 188 6.09 17.26 -24.59
CA ILE A 188 5.38 16.02 -24.31
C ILE A 188 4.75 16.13 -22.92
N ASN A 189 3.43 16.22 -22.88
CA ASN A 189 2.64 16.15 -21.66
C ASN A 189 1.82 14.86 -21.69
N LEU A 190 1.90 14.07 -20.62
CA LEU A 190 1.22 12.78 -20.48
C LEU A 190 0.48 12.73 -19.15
N ILE A 191 -0.73 12.19 -19.16
CA ILE A 191 -1.56 12.01 -17.96
C ILE A 191 -2.03 10.56 -17.95
N ALA A 192 -1.64 9.79 -16.92
CA ALA A 192 -2.18 8.47 -16.66
C ALA A 192 -3.61 8.59 -16.10
N LYS A 193 -4.56 7.84 -16.67
CA LYS A 193 -5.98 7.98 -16.36
C LYS A 193 -6.43 7.05 -15.24
N ALA A 194 -7.31 7.54 -14.38
CA ALA A 194 -7.73 6.82 -13.17
C ALA A 194 -9.08 6.10 -13.29
N ARG A 195 -9.78 6.27 -14.43
CA ARG A 195 -11.07 5.63 -14.67
C ARG A 195 -11.02 4.71 -15.88
N GLN A 196 -11.71 3.58 -15.75
CA GLN A 196 -11.87 2.62 -16.83
C GLN A 196 -12.58 3.21 -18.07
N THR A 197 -13.46 4.20 -17.86
CA THR A 197 -14.15 4.92 -18.95
C THR A 197 -13.23 5.83 -19.75
N GLU A 198 -12.05 6.17 -19.21
CA GLU A 198 -11.06 7.04 -19.86
C GLU A 198 -9.84 6.25 -20.36
N SER A 199 -9.48 5.16 -19.68
CA SER A 199 -8.48 4.19 -20.12
C SER A 199 -8.79 2.80 -19.56
N GLU A 200 -8.87 1.79 -20.42
CA GLU A 200 -9.09 0.39 -20.00
C GLU A 200 -7.98 -0.11 -19.05
N GLY A 201 -6.75 0.39 -19.22
CA GLY A 201 -5.61 0.00 -18.39
C GLY A 201 -5.56 0.67 -17.02
N VAL A 202 -6.32 1.76 -16.82
CA VAL A 202 -6.35 2.55 -15.58
C VAL A 202 -4.92 2.83 -15.08
N GLU A 203 -4.06 3.34 -15.96
CA GLU A 203 -2.62 3.50 -15.67
C GLU A 203 -2.39 4.41 -14.45
N GLY A 204 -3.35 5.27 -14.11
CA GLY A 204 -3.35 6.05 -12.87
C GLY A 204 -3.18 5.18 -11.62
N GLY A 205 -3.74 3.97 -11.61
CA GLY A 205 -3.54 3.00 -10.53
C GLY A 205 -2.10 2.50 -10.43
N ALA A 206 -1.47 2.15 -11.56
CA ALA A 206 -0.07 1.71 -11.56
C ALA A 206 0.89 2.81 -11.08
N PHE A 207 0.65 4.07 -11.49
CA PHE A 207 1.45 5.20 -11.04
C PHE A 207 1.11 5.65 -9.62
N ASN A 208 -0.11 5.41 -9.12
CA ASN A 208 -0.42 5.58 -7.70
C ASN A 208 0.36 4.59 -6.84
N ILE A 209 0.38 3.30 -7.21
CA ILE A 209 1.20 2.28 -6.52
C ILE A 209 2.68 2.71 -6.47
N LEU A 210 3.23 3.17 -7.60
CA LEU A 210 4.60 3.68 -7.64
C LEU A 210 4.80 4.88 -6.69
N ASN A 211 3.89 5.85 -6.71
CA ASN A 211 3.96 7.05 -5.86
C ASN A 211 3.86 6.71 -4.36
N SER A 212 2.96 5.80 -3.98
CA SER A 212 2.74 5.42 -2.58
C SER A 212 3.93 4.66 -2.02
N LEU A 213 4.52 3.75 -2.81
CA LEU A 213 5.77 3.09 -2.45
C LEU A 213 6.91 4.11 -2.34
N GLN A 214 7.15 4.93 -3.36
CA GLN A 214 8.19 5.97 -3.30
C GLN A 214 8.03 6.85 -2.06
N THR A 215 6.81 7.27 -1.74
CA THR A 215 6.52 8.09 -0.55
C THR A 215 6.92 7.39 0.74
N GLY A 216 6.62 6.09 0.88
CA GLY A 216 7.02 5.28 2.05
C GLY A 216 8.54 5.08 2.16
N PHE A 217 9.21 4.74 1.07
CA PHE A 217 10.68 4.57 1.10
C PHE A 217 11.39 5.92 1.34
N ASP A 218 10.95 6.99 0.69
CA ASP A 218 11.47 8.35 0.87
C ASP A 218 11.28 8.82 2.32
N TYR A 219 10.15 8.47 2.95
CA TYR A 219 9.90 8.75 4.37
C TYR A 219 10.97 8.11 5.25
N ILE A 220 11.30 6.83 5.05
CA ILE A 220 12.36 6.15 5.82
C ILE A 220 13.70 6.86 5.60
N LYS A 221 14.09 7.09 4.34
CA LYS A 221 15.38 7.71 4.01
C LYS A 221 15.54 9.10 4.64
N THR A 222 14.45 9.88 4.68
CA THR A 222 14.44 11.23 5.25
C THR A 222 14.45 11.22 6.77
N ASN A 223 13.72 10.28 7.39
CA ASN A 223 13.55 10.21 8.84
C ASN A 223 14.56 9.31 9.55
N THR A 224 15.56 8.78 8.83
CA THR A 224 16.66 7.99 9.39
C THR A 224 18.06 8.52 9.03
N PRO A 225 18.32 9.84 9.17
CA PRO A 225 19.60 10.41 8.75
C PRO A 225 20.78 9.77 9.49
N GLY A 226 21.81 9.39 8.73
CA GLY A 226 23.02 8.77 9.27
C GLY A 226 22.89 7.29 9.67
N VAL A 227 21.75 6.64 9.42
CA VAL A 227 21.59 5.20 9.59
C VAL A 227 21.78 4.46 8.27
N ASN A 228 22.42 3.29 8.35
CA ASN A 228 22.53 2.40 7.20
C ASN A 228 21.14 1.86 6.83
N THR A 229 20.67 2.20 5.63
CA THR A 229 19.41 1.72 5.05
C THR A 229 19.63 1.01 3.71
N GLU A 230 20.84 0.51 3.44
CA GLU A 230 21.19 -0.27 2.24
C GLU A 230 20.39 -1.57 2.14
N CYS A 231 19.83 -2.06 3.25
CA CYS A 231 18.87 -3.16 3.24
C CYS A 231 17.62 -2.86 2.38
N LEU A 232 17.27 -1.59 2.16
CA LEU A 232 16.19 -1.17 1.26
C LEU A 232 16.62 -1.13 -0.22
N SER A 233 17.90 -1.33 -0.52
CA SER A 233 18.46 -1.29 -1.88
C SER A 233 18.31 -2.64 -2.60
N ALA A 234 17.27 -3.39 -2.23
CA ALA A 234 16.73 -4.49 -3.00
C ALA A 234 15.63 -3.96 -3.93
N LYS A 235 15.46 -4.61 -5.09
CA LYS A 235 14.40 -4.24 -6.03
C LYS A 235 13.03 -4.66 -5.49
N VAL A 236 12.12 -3.70 -5.37
CA VAL A 236 10.71 -3.94 -5.07
C VAL A 236 10.00 -4.24 -6.39
N SER A 237 9.57 -5.49 -6.57
CA SER A 237 8.73 -5.89 -7.71
C SER A 237 7.28 -6.01 -7.26
N VAL A 238 6.40 -5.30 -7.96
CA VAL A 238 4.97 -5.25 -7.68
C VAL A 238 4.20 -5.76 -8.88
N PHE A 239 3.18 -6.58 -8.67
CA PHE A 239 2.27 -7.03 -9.72
C PHE A 239 0.87 -6.50 -9.49
N TRP A 240 0.35 -5.82 -10.51
CA TRP A 240 -0.97 -5.23 -10.50
C TRP A 240 -1.48 -5.05 -11.92
N LYS A 241 -2.76 -5.34 -12.14
CA LYS A 241 -3.49 -4.94 -13.35
C LYS A 241 -4.96 -4.70 -13.01
N ALA A 242 -5.58 -3.77 -13.73
CA ALA A 242 -6.99 -3.43 -13.64
C ALA A 242 -7.91 -4.69 -13.68
N GLY A 243 -8.86 -4.76 -12.76
CA GLY A 243 -9.89 -5.81 -12.68
C GLY A 243 -9.39 -7.21 -12.28
N PHE A 244 -8.17 -7.32 -11.75
CA PHE A 244 -7.56 -8.62 -11.45
C PHE A 244 -7.31 -8.86 -9.97
N ASN A 245 -7.78 -10.03 -9.50
CA ASN A 245 -7.53 -10.52 -8.16
C ASN A 245 -6.23 -11.36 -8.14
N PRO A 246 -5.18 -10.94 -7.40
CA PRO A 246 -3.90 -11.64 -7.35
C PRO A 246 -3.96 -13.01 -6.67
N MET A 247 -5.03 -13.32 -5.94
CA MET A 247 -5.22 -14.65 -5.34
C MET A 247 -5.29 -15.77 -6.38
N GLN A 248 -5.64 -15.45 -7.63
CA GLN A 248 -5.54 -16.36 -8.78
C GLN A 248 -4.12 -16.87 -9.03
N TYR A 249 -3.08 -16.16 -8.57
CA TYR A 249 -1.70 -16.63 -8.66
C TYR A 249 -1.34 -17.69 -7.61
N GLN A 250 -2.04 -17.69 -6.46
CA GLN A 250 -1.86 -18.70 -5.41
C GLN A 250 -2.74 -19.93 -5.66
N PHE A 251 -3.95 -19.70 -6.16
CA PHE A 251 -4.95 -20.73 -6.40
C PHE A 251 -5.42 -20.73 -7.88
N PRO A 252 -4.54 -21.06 -8.83
CA PRO A 252 -4.83 -20.95 -10.27
C PRO A 252 -5.92 -21.92 -10.78
N SER A 253 -6.25 -22.95 -10.00
CA SER A 253 -7.29 -23.93 -10.34
C SER A 253 -8.67 -23.58 -9.79
N SER A 254 -8.75 -22.57 -8.91
CA SER A 254 -10.01 -22.13 -8.31
C SER A 254 -10.76 -21.17 -9.23
N ASP A 255 -12.09 -21.15 -9.12
CA ASP A 255 -12.92 -20.19 -9.86
C ASP A 255 -12.62 -18.75 -9.39
N PRO A 256 -12.10 -17.87 -10.28
CA PRO A 256 -11.80 -16.48 -9.96
C PRO A 256 -12.97 -15.69 -9.36
N ALA A 257 -14.21 -16.05 -9.69
CA ALA A 257 -15.41 -15.39 -9.15
C ALA A 257 -15.67 -15.72 -7.66
N THR A 258 -15.04 -16.78 -7.13
CA THR A 258 -15.25 -17.25 -5.76
C THR A 258 -14.05 -17.05 -4.83
N LEU A 259 -12.90 -16.66 -5.39
CA LEU A 259 -11.69 -16.40 -4.61
C LEU A 259 -11.83 -15.13 -3.78
N GLY A 260 -11.36 -15.20 -2.52
CA GLY A 260 -11.16 -14.01 -1.70
C GLY A 260 -10.24 -13.02 -2.42
N ASN A 261 -10.54 -11.73 -2.31
CA ASN A 261 -9.84 -10.67 -3.02
C ASN A 261 -9.03 -9.81 -2.03
N THR A 262 -7.71 -9.97 -2.06
CA THR A 262 -6.80 -9.33 -1.12
C THR A 262 -5.44 -9.09 -1.76
N SER A 263 -4.80 -7.99 -1.40
CA SER A 263 -3.39 -7.76 -1.65
C SER A 263 -2.53 -8.61 -0.71
N PHE A 264 -1.30 -8.93 -1.12
CA PHE A 264 -0.36 -9.63 -0.24
C PHE A 264 1.08 -9.46 -0.70
N TYR A 265 1.99 -9.51 0.27
CA TYR A 265 3.41 -9.72 0.09
C TYR A 265 3.74 -11.22 0.14
N SER A 266 4.57 -11.70 -0.78
CA SER A 266 5.10 -13.06 -0.74
C SER A 266 6.55 -13.07 -0.26
N SER A 267 6.80 -13.58 0.95
CA SER A 267 8.17 -13.78 1.45
C SER A 267 8.98 -14.80 0.63
N LYS A 268 8.30 -15.70 -0.08
CA LYS A 268 8.94 -16.70 -0.96
C LYS A 268 9.54 -16.06 -2.20
N SER A 269 8.79 -15.19 -2.88
CA SER A 269 9.26 -14.52 -4.10
C SER A 269 9.81 -13.11 -3.87
N LYS A 270 9.59 -12.56 -2.67
CA LYS A 270 9.97 -11.19 -2.25
C LYS A 270 9.28 -10.11 -3.09
N GLU A 271 8.02 -10.36 -3.45
CA GLU A 271 7.23 -9.54 -4.38
C GLU A 271 5.91 -9.13 -3.75
N LEU A 272 5.39 -7.97 -4.16
CA LEU A 272 4.10 -7.46 -3.74
C LEU A 272 3.06 -7.76 -4.82
N PHE A 273 1.87 -8.15 -4.40
CA PHE A 273 0.73 -8.40 -5.28
C PHE A 273 -0.42 -7.52 -4.82
N ILE A 274 -0.81 -6.56 -5.65
CA ILE A 274 -1.85 -5.58 -5.31
C ILE A 274 -3.14 -5.94 -6.05
N SER A 275 -4.28 -5.82 -5.37
CA SER A 275 -5.58 -6.06 -5.99
C SER A 275 -5.99 -4.96 -6.97
N GLY A 276 -6.42 -5.38 -8.16
CA GLY A 276 -7.01 -4.50 -9.16
C GLY A 276 -8.52 -4.59 -9.27
N GLY A 277 -9.17 -5.43 -8.47
CA GLY A 277 -10.57 -5.81 -8.61
C GLY A 277 -10.73 -7.31 -8.83
N GLN A 278 -11.88 -7.73 -9.36
CA GLN A 278 -12.24 -9.13 -9.53
C GLN A 278 -13.02 -9.34 -10.83
N VAL A 279 -12.53 -10.25 -11.67
CA VAL A 279 -13.19 -10.65 -12.94
C VAL A 279 -13.55 -9.43 -13.81
N GLY A 280 -12.64 -8.45 -13.90
CA GLY A 280 -12.82 -7.23 -14.69
C GLY A 280 -13.61 -6.12 -13.99
N ASP A 281 -14.22 -6.39 -12.84
CA ASP A 281 -14.92 -5.38 -12.04
C ASP A 281 -13.90 -4.59 -11.20
N MET A 282 -13.97 -3.27 -11.30
CA MET A 282 -13.17 -2.30 -10.53
C MET A 282 -14.04 -1.37 -9.68
N SER A 283 -15.34 -1.67 -9.59
CA SER A 283 -16.35 -0.81 -8.99
C SER A 283 -16.94 -1.40 -7.71
N LEU A 284 -17.12 -2.73 -7.65
CA LEU A 284 -17.70 -3.45 -6.51
C LEU A 284 -16.77 -4.48 -5.89
N SER A 285 -15.54 -4.64 -6.38
CA SER A 285 -14.60 -5.60 -5.84
C SER A 285 -13.26 -4.93 -5.58
N ASN A 286 -12.64 -5.33 -4.46
CA ASN A 286 -11.45 -4.71 -3.86
C ASN A 286 -10.52 -4.05 -4.89
N THR A 287 -10.41 -2.71 -4.83
CA THR A 287 -9.49 -1.90 -5.63
C THR A 287 -8.37 -1.29 -4.80
N ASP A 288 -7.38 -2.09 -4.43
CA ASP A 288 -6.26 -1.63 -3.60
C ASP A 288 -5.28 -0.68 -4.31
N HIS A 289 -5.36 -0.50 -5.63
CA HIS A 289 -4.49 0.42 -6.36
C HIS A 289 -4.72 1.91 -6.06
N PHE A 290 -5.87 2.27 -5.50
CA PHE A 290 -6.12 3.60 -4.94
C PHE A 290 -6.17 3.59 -3.40
N ASP A 291 -5.88 2.44 -2.81
CA ASP A 291 -5.73 2.27 -1.37
C ASP A 291 -4.25 2.38 -1.00
N ASP A 292 -3.81 3.62 -0.73
CA ASP A 292 -2.41 3.88 -0.36
C ASP A 292 -1.98 3.12 0.89
N PHE A 293 -2.91 2.83 1.79
CA PHE A 293 -2.61 2.09 3.00
C PHE A 293 -2.28 0.64 2.67
N ALA A 294 -3.12 -0.04 1.89
CA ALA A 294 -2.85 -1.41 1.46
C ALA A 294 -1.50 -1.49 0.75
N ILE A 295 -1.23 -0.55 -0.18
CA ILE A 295 0.04 -0.50 -0.91
C ILE A 295 1.25 -0.33 0.05
N ILE A 296 1.18 0.60 0.99
CA ILE A 296 2.29 0.86 1.92
C ILE A 296 2.39 -0.25 2.99
N HIS A 297 1.28 -0.86 3.38
CA HIS A 297 1.21 -2.01 4.28
C HIS A 297 2.00 -3.18 3.70
N GLU A 298 1.73 -3.55 2.44
CA GLU A 298 2.48 -4.63 1.78
C GLU A 298 3.98 -4.31 1.66
N SER A 299 4.32 -3.02 1.52
CA SER A 299 5.71 -2.57 1.56
C SER A 299 6.33 -2.72 2.95
N GLY A 300 5.53 -2.62 4.02
CA GLY A 300 5.93 -2.86 5.41
C GLY A 300 6.45 -4.28 5.62
N HIS A 301 5.79 -5.29 5.04
CA HIS A 301 6.28 -6.67 5.02
C HIS A 301 7.58 -6.84 4.23
N PHE A 302 7.68 -6.18 3.07
CA PHE A 302 8.94 -6.16 2.31
C PHE A 302 10.08 -5.57 3.15
N ILE A 303 9.82 -4.48 3.87
CA ILE A 303 10.78 -3.84 4.76
C ILE A 303 11.18 -4.77 5.90
N GLU A 304 10.22 -5.48 6.52
CA GLU A 304 10.51 -6.50 7.53
C GLU A 304 11.40 -7.63 7.01
N ASP A 305 11.13 -8.16 5.82
CA ASP A 305 11.93 -9.24 5.24
C ASP A 305 13.36 -8.80 4.89
N HIS A 306 13.55 -7.56 4.45
CA HIS A 306 14.86 -7.10 3.97
C HIS A 306 15.70 -6.39 5.03
N CYS A 307 15.04 -5.60 5.88
CA CYS A 307 15.65 -4.75 6.88
C CYS A 307 15.40 -5.20 8.31
N GLY A 308 14.38 -6.01 8.57
CA GLY A 308 14.08 -6.55 9.90
C GLY A 308 14.46 -8.03 10.02
N GLN A 309 13.68 -8.77 10.80
CA GLN A 309 13.80 -10.22 10.98
C GLN A 309 12.48 -10.90 10.66
N TRP A 310 12.32 -11.37 9.43
CA TRP A 310 11.16 -12.16 9.05
C TRP A 310 11.09 -13.47 9.83
N THR A 311 10.15 -13.55 10.77
CA THR A 311 9.87 -14.77 11.55
C THR A 311 8.39 -15.13 11.59
N SER A 312 7.56 -14.31 10.93
CA SER A 312 6.13 -14.53 10.79
C SER A 312 5.86 -15.88 10.12
N PRO A 313 5.02 -16.74 10.71
CA PRO A 313 4.56 -17.96 10.06
C PRO A 313 3.60 -17.67 8.88
N GLY A 314 3.12 -16.44 8.74
CA GLY A 314 1.99 -16.10 7.88
C GLY A 314 0.70 -16.82 8.32
N GLY A 315 -0.36 -16.69 7.53
CA GLY A 315 -1.62 -17.38 7.76
C GLY A 315 -2.80 -16.42 7.80
N ASN A 316 -4.00 -16.96 8.08
CA ASN A 316 -5.19 -16.14 8.20
C ASN A 316 -5.18 -15.37 9.53
N HIS A 317 -5.48 -14.09 9.47
CA HIS A 317 -5.53 -13.20 10.64
C HIS A 317 -6.66 -12.19 10.47
N THR A 318 -7.03 -11.59 11.59
CA THR A 318 -7.93 -10.43 11.61
C THR A 318 -7.42 -9.50 12.70
N LEU A 319 -7.70 -8.20 12.55
CA LEU A 319 -7.24 -7.21 13.51
C LEU A 319 -7.80 -7.41 14.93
N THR A 320 -8.95 -8.09 15.06
CA THR A 320 -9.61 -8.44 16.33
C THR A 320 -9.02 -9.68 17.02
N SER A 321 -8.27 -10.51 16.30
CA SER A 321 -7.86 -11.83 16.76
C SER A 321 -6.61 -11.79 17.64
N ARG A 322 -6.52 -12.74 18.57
CA ARG A 322 -5.23 -13.08 19.20
C ARG A 322 -4.55 -14.12 18.33
N ILE A 323 -3.35 -13.82 17.87
CA ILE A 323 -2.60 -14.64 16.92
C ILE A 323 -1.15 -14.85 17.42
N ASP A 324 -0.38 -15.68 16.71
CA ASP A 324 1.05 -15.85 16.98
C ASP A 324 1.73 -14.47 17.08
N PRO A 325 2.46 -14.15 18.16
CA PRO A 325 3.08 -12.83 18.33
C PRO A 325 4.04 -12.40 17.22
N ARG A 326 4.63 -13.34 16.48
CA ARG A 326 5.45 -13.03 15.30
C ARG A 326 4.59 -12.57 14.13
N LEU A 327 3.43 -13.20 13.94
CA LEU A 327 2.43 -12.74 12.98
C LEU A 327 1.84 -11.40 13.42
N ALA A 328 1.43 -11.26 14.68
CA ALA A 328 0.89 -10.01 15.23
C ALA A 328 1.88 -8.85 15.06
N TRP A 329 3.18 -9.09 15.26
CA TRP A 329 4.21 -8.10 14.97
C TRP A 329 4.31 -7.75 13.49
N SER A 330 4.39 -8.74 12.59
CA SER A 330 4.48 -8.52 11.14
C SER A 330 3.34 -7.64 10.63
N GLU A 331 2.10 -8.01 10.98
CA GLU A 331 0.90 -7.26 10.62
C GLU A 331 0.84 -5.90 11.33
N GLY A 332 1.18 -5.87 12.62
CA GLY A 332 1.17 -4.64 13.42
C GLY A 332 2.21 -3.62 12.98
N TRP A 333 3.38 -4.07 12.53
CA TRP A 333 4.44 -3.25 11.94
C TRP A 333 3.99 -2.67 10.60
N ALA A 334 3.47 -3.51 9.71
CA ALA A 334 2.98 -3.08 8.40
C ALA A 334 1.84 -2.04 8.53
N ASN A 335 0.89 -2.31 9.43
CA ASN A 335 -0.20 -1.39 9.77
C ASN A 335 0.29 -0.07 10.37
N PHE A 336 1.22 -0.13 11.35
CA PHE A 336 1.84 1.07 11.92
C PHE A 336 2.56 1.89 10.85
N PHE A 337 3.40 1.25 10.04
CA PHE A 337 4.21 1.93 9.05
C PHE A 337 3.35 2.66 8.03
N ALA A 338 2.34 1.97 7.47
CA ALA A 338 1.40 2.57 6.54
C ALA A 338 0.64 3.74 7.15
N ALA A 339 0.08 3.57 8.36
CA ALA A 339 -0.64 4.63 9.06
C ALA A 339 0.25 5.84 9.34
N HIS A 340 1.50 5.62 9.75
CA HIS A 340 2.44 6.68 10.09
C HIS A 340 2.90 7.46 8.87
N VAL A 341 3.24 6.76 7.77
CA VAL A 341 3.60 7.41 6.50
C VAL A 341 2.44 8.22 5.97
N ILE A 342 1.22 7.66 5.95
CA ILE A 342 0.04 8.39 5.48
C ILE A 342 -0.21 9.62 6.36
N HIS A 343 -0.11 9.49 7.68
CA HIS A 343 -0.30 10.62 8.59
C HIS A 343 0.67 11.78 8.31
N ASP A 344 1.96 11.47 8.11
CA ASP A 344 3.01 12.46 7.86
C ASP A 344 2.95 13.03 6.43
N ARG A 345 2.62 12.18 5.45
CA ARG A 345 2.73 12.47 4.02
C ARG A 345 1.39 12.56 3.30
N ILE A 346 0.30 12.80 4.04
CA ILE A 346 -1.06 12.81 3.48
C ILE A 346 -1.19 13.75 2.28
N ASN A 347 -0.50 14.90 2.27
CA ASN A 347 -0.59 15.85 1.14
C ASN A 347 0.13 15.37 -0.13
N ASP A 348 1.13 14.50 -0.01
CA ASP A 348 1.82 13.89 -1.14
C ASP A 348 1.04 12.74 -1.78
N LEU A 349 0.09 12.18 -1.02
CA LEU A 349 -0.76 11.06 -1.41
C LEU A 349 -2.15 11.56 -1.83
N ASP A 350 -2.80 12.39 -1.02
CA ASP A 350 -4.13 12.96 -1.20
C ASP A 350 -4.28 14.29 -0.43
N SER A 351 -4.10 15.41 -1.14
CA SER A 351 -4.21 16.74 -0.53
C SER A 351 -5.63 17.11 -0.08
N THR A 352 -6.66 16.34 -0.46
CA THR A 352 -8.06 16.64 -0.10
C THR A 352 -8.50 15.93 1.17
N LEU A 353 -7.86 14.81 1.51
CA LEU A 353 -8.30 13.92 2.57
C LEU A 353 -8.26 14.57 3.96
N THR A 354 -7.26 15.42 4.25
CA THR A 354 -7.19 16.19 5.50
C THR A 354 -8.47 17.01 5.75
N VAL A 355 -9.00 17.67 4.70
CA VAL A 355 -10.21 18.49 4.80
C VAL A 355 -11.44 17.61 4.95
N LYS A 356 -11.52 16.49 4.21
CA LYS A 356 -12.63 15.53 4.30
C LYS A 356 -12.71 14.94 5.72
N LEU A 357 -11.59 14.52 6.29
CA LEU A 357 -11.52 13.97 7.64
C LEU A 357 -11.78 15.01 8.74
N ALA A 358 -11.55 16.30 8.48
CA ALA A 358 -11.86 17.37 9.43
C ALA A 358 -13.38 17.58 9.65
N ALA A 359 -14.23 17.04 8.78
CA ALA A 359 -15.69 17.06 8.96
C ALA A 359 -16.18 16.15 10.09
N LEU A 360 -15.34 15.19 10.52
CA LEU A 360 -15.65 14.25 11.58
C LEU A 360 -15.48 14.93 12.94
N THR A 361 -16.54 14.91 13.76
CA THR A 361 -16.60 15.59 15.06
C THR A 361 -16.81 14.65 16.25
N GLU A 362 -16.81 13.34 16.01
CA GLU A 362 -16.57 12.39 17.08
C GLU A 362 -15.19 12.63 17.72
N ASN A 363 -15.09 12.41 19.03
CA ASN A 363 -13.86 12.58 19.84
C ASN A 363 -13.43 14.05 20.13
N PHE A 364 -14.39 14.97 20.22
CA PHE A 364 -14.20 16.44 20.22
C PHE A 364 -13.51 17.14 21.41
N SER A 365 -12.89 16.45 22.37
CA SER A 365 -12.26 17.19 23.49
C SER A 365 -10.83 17.64 23.23
N VAL A 366 -10.05 17.03 22.32
CA VAL A 366 -8.62 17.45 22.13
C VAL A 366 -7.95 17.12 20.79
N ASN A 367 -8.52 16.27 19.93
CA ASN A 367 -7.89 15.92 18.65
C ASN A 367 -8.87 16.07 17.49
N LYS A 368 -8.71 17.13 16.69
CA LYS A 368 -9.43 17.23 15.42
C LYS A 368 -8.78 16.28 14.40
N GLY A 369 -9.61 15.52 13.69
CA GLY A 369 -9.20 14.64 12.60
C GLY A 369 -8.93 13.19 13.03
N TRP A 370 -9.38 12.27 12.19
CA TRP A 370 -9.06 10.83 12.22
C TRP A 370 -7.62 10.57 11.79
N THR A 371 -7.06 9.42 12.19
CA THR A 371 -5.62 9.13 12.03
C THR A 371 -5.33 7.74 11.55
N TYR A 372 -6.36 7.06 11.07
CA TYR A 372 -6.17 5.74 10.54
C TYR A 372 -7.21 5.36 9.51
N PHE A 373 -6.80 4.38 8.73
CA PHE A 373 -7.49 3.72 7.67
C PHE A 373 -6.96 2.26 7.63
N PHE A 374 -7.81 1.28 7.97
CA PHE A 374 -7.65 -0.10 7.53
C PHE A 374 -8.77 -0.34 6.53
N ASN A 375 -8.50 -1.11 5.51
CA ASN A 375 -9.56 -1.66 4.71
C ASN A 375 -9.12 -3.02 4.18
N SER A 376 -9.82 -4.06 4.60
CA SER A 376 -9.56 -5.42 4.15
C SER A 376 -10.23 -5.75 2.81
N TYR A 377 -11.07 -4.86 2.27
CA TYR A 377 -11.89 -5.10 1.08
C TYR A 377 -11.73 -4.05 -0.03
N GLY A 378 -10.75 -3.14 0.06
CA GLY A 378 -10.50 -2.06 -0.89
C GLY A 378 -11.68 -1.09 -1.05
N PHE A 379 -11.52 -0.05 -1.86
CA PHE A 379 -12.60 0.93 -2.05
C PHE A 379 -13.55 0.53 -3.19
N SER A 380 -14.84 0.83 -3.02
CA SER A 380 -15.85 0.68 -4.06
C SER A 380 -16.40 2.03 -4.51
N ASP A 381 -16.87 2.07 -5.76
CA ASP A 381 -17.53 3.24 -6.38
C ASP A 381 -18.95 3.45 -5.89
N SER A 382 -19.53 2.45 -5.23
CA SER A 382 -20.87 2.52 -4.68
C SER A 382 -20.85 2.64 -3.16
N VAL A 383 -21.79 3.41 -2.63
CA VAL A 383 -22.11 3.47 -1.19
C VAL A 383 -22.74 2.14 -0.70
N GLN A 384 -23.06 1.21 -1.62
CA GLN A 384 -23.84 0.01 -1.35
C GLN A 384 -23.00 -1.16 -0.83
N ASN A 385 -21.67 -1.10 -0.92
CA ASN A 385 -20.82 -2.27 -0.71
C ASN A 385 -20.36 -2.52 0.73
N ILE A 386 -20.92 -1.79 1.70
CA ILE A 386 -20.69 -2.01 3.14
C ILE A 386 -21.50 -3.21 3.66
N GLY A 387 -22.48 -3.69 2.90
CA GLY A 387 -23.40 -4.75 3.36
C GLY A 387 -22.80 -6.15 3.33
N ASN A 388 -21.68 -6.37 2.64
CA ASN A 388 -21.11 -7.69 2.37
C ASN A 388 -19.59 -7.80 2.63
N GLY A 389 -18.91 -6.77 3.17
CA GLY A 389 -17.44 -6.76 3.30
C GLY A 389 -16.96 -6.15 4.62
N ASP A 390 -15.95 -6.77 5.23
CA ASP A 390 -15.36 -6.41 6.53
C ASP A 390 -14.43 -5.17 6.50
N GLY A 391 -14.69 -4.19 5.63
CA GLY A 391 -13.92 -2.94 5.60
C GLY A 391 -14.27 -2.09 6.82
N PHE A 392 -13.34 -1.92 7.78
CA PHE A 392 -13.57 -1.11 8.97
C PHE A 392 -12.46 -0.11 9.21
N VAL A 393 -12.82 1.09 9.67
CA VAL A 393 -11.88 2.17 9.94
C VAL A 393 -11.69 2.28 11.45
N ILE A 394 -10.44 2.20 11.92
CA ILE A 394 -10.07 2.48 13.31
C ILE A 394 -9.50 3.89 13.40
N ASP A 395 -9.50 4.51 14.58
CA ASP A 395 -8.67 5.69 14.82
C ASP A 395 -7.55 5.29 15.78
N PHE A 396 -6.31 5.32 15.31
CA PHE A 396 -5.16 4.94 16.13
C PHE A 396 -4.93 5.87 17.33
N LYS A 397 -5.62 7.02 17.40
CA LYS A 397 -5.61 7.89 18.58
C LYS A 397 -6.50 7.38 19.71
N ARG A 398 -7.49 6.52 19.44
CA ARG A 398 -8.43 6.05 20.46
C ARG A 398 -7.75 5.15 21.49
N SER A 399 -8.29 5.12 22.71
CA SER A 399 -7.81 4.24 23.77
C SER A 399 -7.91 2.77 23.35
N GLY A 400 -6.94 1.93 23.70
CA GLY A 400 -7.05 0.49 23.51
C GLY A 400 -8.24 -0.12 24.26
N GLY A 401 -8.70 0.51 25.34
CA GLY A 401 -9.92 0.11 26.06
C GLY A 401 -11.23 0.55 25.40
N ASP A 402 -11.16 1.45 24.42
CA ASP A 402 -12.30 1.93 23.63
C ASP A 402 -11.84 2.29 22.19
N PRO A 403 -11.50 1.29 21.36
CA PRO A 403 -11.00 1.51 20.01
C PRO A 403 -12.12 1.91 19.02
N GLY A 404 -13.38 1.92 19.47
CA GLY A 404 -14.57 1.99 18.62
C GLY A 404 -15.13 0.62 18.26
N THR A 405 -16.30 0.66 17.62
CA THR A 405 -17.10 -0.53 17.31
C THR A 405 -17.50 -0.62 15.85
N TYR A 406 -17.79 -1.84 15.40
CA TYR A 406 -18.35 -2.12 14.08
C TYR A 406 -19.77 -1.53 13.92
N SER A 407 -20.04 -0.98 12.74
CA SER A 407 -21.35 -0.40 12.39
C SER A 407 -22.15 -1.24 11.38
N PHE A 408 -21.61 -2.37 10.93
CA PHE A 408 -22.20 -3.25 9.90
C PHE A 408 -22.30 -4.70 10.37
N ALA A 409 -23.19 -5.49 9.76
CA ALA A 409 -23.44 -6.88 10.13
C ALA A 409 -22.37 -7.83 9.54
N PRO A 410 -22.06 -8.97 10.18
CA PRO A 410 -22.65 -9.51 11.41
C PRO A 410 -22.03 -8.96 12.70
N TYR A 411 -21.01 -8.10 12.60
CA TYR A 411 -20.19 -7.68 13.74
C TYR A 411 -20.71 -6.42 14.46
N THR A 412 -21.87 -5.89 14.09
CA THR A 412 -22.41 -4.61 14.62
C THR A 412 -22.34 -4.54 16.14
N GLY A 413 -21.70 -3.48 16.65
CA GLY A 413 -21.53 -3.22 18.07
C GLY A 413 -20.38 -3.97 18.75
N GLN A 414 -19.66 -4.87 18.04
CA GLN A 414 -18.43 -5.46 18.56
C GLN A 414 -17.28 -4.45 18.51
N ASP A 415 -16.28 -4.60 19.39
CA ASP A 415 -15.11 -3.72 19.42
C ASP A 415 -14.07 -4.15 18.37
N PHE A 416 -13.37 -3.18 17.74
CA PHE A 416 -12.41 -3.46 16.66
C PHE A 416 -11.14 -4.20 17.07
N ASP A 417 -10.61 -3.94 18.26
CA ASP A 417 -9.43 -4.62 18.81
C ASP A 417 -9.22 -4.13 20.26
N LYS A 418 -10.23 -4.37 21.10
CA LYS A 418 -10.19 -3.88 22.48
C LYS A 418 -9.23 -4.70 23.31
N VAL A 419 -8.37 -4.01 24.03
CA VAL A 419 -7.50 -4.57 25.07
C VAL A 419 -7.99 -4.17 26.45
N VAL A 420 -7.80 -5.06 27.42
CA VAL A 420 -8.12 -4.81 28.84
C VAL A 420 -6.87 -5.15 29.67
N PRO A 421 -5.90 -4.22 29.77
CA PRO A 421 -4.61 -4.49 30.40
C PRO A 421 -4.73 -5.02 31.84
N ALA A 422 -5.74 -4.57 32.59
CA ALA A 422 -6.00 -5.03 33.95
C ALA A 422 -6.39 -6.52 34.04
N THR A 423 -7.02 -7.07 33.00
CA THR A 423 -7.50 -8.47 32.96
C THR A 423 -6.52 -9.37 32.21
N TYR A 424 -5.98 -8.88 31.08
CA TYR A 424 -5.13 -9.64 30.17
C TYR A 424 -3.80 -8.91 29.94
N GLN A 425 -2.99 -8.81 30.99
CA GLN A 425 -1.68 -8.15 30.91
C GLN A 425 -0.83 -8.73 29.78
N GLY A 426 -0.36 -7.87 28.89
CA GLY A 426 0.49 -8.24 27.76
C GLY A 426 -0.23 -8.83 26.55
N GLU A 427 -1.58 -8.86 26.53
CA GLU A 427 -2.32 -9.41 25.38
C GLU A 427 -2.06 -8.64 24.08
N GLY A 428 -1.63 -7.38 24.17
CA GLY A 428 -1.28 -6.56 23.02
C GLY A 428 -0.15 -7.18 22.18
N HIS A 429 0.73 -7.97 22.77
CA HIS A 429 1.79 -8.70 22.05
C HIS A 429 1.24 -9.73 21.05
N THR A 430 -0.02 -10.15 21.21
CA THR A 430 -0.70 -11.13 20.35
C THR A 430 -1.67 -10.47 19.37
N ARG A 431 -1.71 -9.14 19.30
CA ARG A 431 -2.72 -8.36 18.57
C ARG A 431 -2.07 -7.34 17.66
N GLU A 432 -2.27 -7.48 16.36
CA GLU A 432 -1.75 -6.55 15.35
C GLU A 432 -2.27 -5.12 15.57
N GLY A 433 -3.54 -4.95 15.94
CA GLY A 433 -4.14 -3.63 16.19
C GLY A 433 -3.49 -2.90 17.37
N ALA A 434 -3.27 -3.59 18.49
CA ALA A 434 -2.64 -3.03 19.68
C ALA A 434 -1.20 -2.61 19.42
N ILE A 435 -0.44 -3.45 18.70
CA ILE A 435 0.93 -3.14 18.25
C ILE A 435 0.92 -1.87 17.39
N SER A 436 0.03 -1.82 16.41
CA SER A 436 -0.09 -0.69 15.49
C SER A 436 -0.41 0.62 16.21
N ARG A 437 -1.44 0.61 17.07
CA ARG A 437 -1.85 1.77 17.87
C ARG A 437 -0.75 2.21 18.83
N GLY A 438 -0.11 1.25 19.51
CA GLY A 438 0.96 1.54 20.45
C GLY A 438 2.14 2.24 19.79
N LEU A 439 2.65 1.69 18.69
CA LEU A 439 3.73 2.32 17.93
C LEU A 439 3.32 3.69 17.40
N PHE A 440 2.11 3.82 16.85
CA PHE A 440 1.58 5.09 16.37
C PHE A 440 1.54 6.15 17.49
N LYS A 441 1.06 5.78 18.67
CA LYS A 441 0.96 6.66 19.83
C LYS A 441 2.30 7.04 20.44
N LEU A 442 3.30 6.19 20.27
CA LEU A 442 4.67 6.48 20.68
C LEU A 442 5.33 7.50 19.76
N THR A 443 5.02 7.50 18.45
CA THR A 443 5.74 8.33 17.46
C THR A 443 5.04 9.60 17.04
N ASN A 444 3.78 9.82 17.45
CA ASN A 444 2.98 10.96 17.01
C ASN A 444 2.46 11.79 18.18
N VAL A 445 2.19 13.08 17.93
CA VAL A 445 1.42 13.93 18.86
C VAL A 445 -0.05 13.79 18.50
N CYS A 446 -0.84 13.19 19.39
CA CYS A 446 -2.25 12.95 19.13
C CYS A 446 -3.14 13.03 20.38
N GLY A 447 -2.86 13.99 21.26
CA GLY A 447 -3.68 14.29 22.44
C GLY A 447 -3.63 13.22 23.53
N THR A 448 -4.75 12.98 24.21
CA THR A 448 -4.81 12.31 25.54
C THR A 448 -4.23 10.91 25.60
N TYR A 449 -4.10 10.19 24.48
CA TYR A 449 -3.63 8.80 24.47
C TYR A 449 -2.28 8.62 23.77
N CYS A 450 -1.69 9.71 23.25
CA CYS A 450 -0.35 9.70 22.68
C CYS A 450 0.69 10.08 23.74
N ALA A 451 1.93 9.64 23.55
CA ALA A 451 3.03 10.09 24.37
C ALA A 451 3.22 11.61 24.20
N ALA A 452 3.30 12.35 25.30
CA ALA A 452 3.50 13.80 25.28
C ALA A 452 4.84 14.22 24.64
N THR A 453 5.84 13.32 24.67
CA THR A 453 7.12 13.47 23.97
C THR A 453 7.26 12.34 22.95
N PRO A 454 6.93 12.55 21.67
CA PRO A 454 7.02 11.50 20.68
C PRO A 454 8.44 10.94 20.53
N ILE A 455 8.54 9.63 20.35
CA ILE A 455 9.74 8.93 19.94
C ILE A 455 9.96 9.20 18.44
N LEU A 456 11.14 9.70 18.08
CA LEU A 456 11.51 9.86 16.68
C LEU A 456 11.52 8.50 15.95
N PHE A 457 10.99 8.46 14.72
CA PHE A 457 10.96 7.26 13.89
C PHE A 457 12.32 6.58 13.76
N LEU A 458 13.41 7.36 13.71
CA LEU A 458 14.79 6.87 13.75
C LEU A 458 15.06 5.84 14.86
N ASN A 459 14.51 6.05 16.05
CA ASN A 459 14.72 5.14 17.17
C ASN A 459 13.86 3.88 17.05
N ILE A 460 12.66 3.98 16.45
CA ILE A 460 11.86 2.80 16.07
C ILE A 460 12.66 1.96 15.07
N TRP A 461 13.17 2.59 14.00
CA TRP A 461 13.98 1.92 12.99
C TRP A 461 15.18 1.20 13.60
N LYS A 462 16.00 1.89 14.41
CA LYS A 462 17.17 1.29 15.09
C LYS A 462 16.82 0.18 16.07
N SER A 463 15.59 0.15 16.61
CA SER A 463 15.17 -0.92 17.50
C SER A 463 14.78 -2.21 16.74
N PHE A 464 14.47 -2.09 15.45
CA PHE A 464 13.97 -3.17 14.60
C PHE A 464 14.99 -3.67 13.56
N ASP A 465 15.85 -2.79 13.03
CA ASP A 465 16.66 -3.11 11.86
C ASP A 465 17.71 -4.22 12.05
N ARG A 466 18.21 -4.74 10.93
CA ARG A 466 19.22 -5.81 10.84
C ARG A 466 20.66 -5.37 11.07
N PHE A 467 20.87 -4.11 11.44
CA PHE A 467 22.22 -3.57 11.70
C PHE A 467 22.44 -3.30 13.17
N THR A 468 21.39 -2.89 13.88
CA THR A 468 21.41 -2.42 15.27
C THR A 468 20.24 -2.95 16.11
N GLY A 469 19.13 -3.26 15.45
CA GLY A 469 17.86 -3.67 16.06
C GLY A 469 17.76 -5.16 16.39
N THR A 470 16.54 -5.65 16.55
CA THR A 470 16.28 -7.04 16.99
C THR A 470 16.80 -8.09 16.03
N ALA A 471 16.93 -7.75 14.74
CA ALA A 471 17.41 -8.66 13.71
C ALA A 471 18.89 -9.05 13.80
N VAL A 472 19.70 -8.39 14.65
CA VAL A 472 21.07 -8.83 14.96
C VAL A 472 21.16 -9.78 16.16
N ASP A 473 20.07 -10.02 16.87
CA ASP A 473 20.11 -10.88 18.06
C ASP A 473 20.16 -12.36 17.64
N ASN A 474 21.02 -13.15 18.30
CA ASN A 474 21.14 -14.60 18.06
C ASN A 474 19.93 -15.43 18.55
N ILE A 475 18.91 -14.76 19.11
CA ILE A 475 17.69 -15.39 19.60
C ILE A 475 16.59 -15.12 18.56
N PRO A 476 15.81 -16.13 18.14
CA PRO A 476 14.71 -15.92 17.22
C PRO A 476 13.78 -14.82 17.73
N PHE A 477 13.43 -13.87 16.87
CA PHE A 477 12.44 -12.84 17.19
C PHE A 477 11.11 -13.50 17.58
N GLN A 478 10.57 -13.09 18.72
CA GLN A 478 9.36 -13.71 19.29
C GLN A 478 8.17 -12.75 19.35
N GLY A 479 8.35 -11.47 19.03
CA GLY A 479 7.28 -10.48 19.08
C GLY A 479 7.79 -9.06 19.38
N VAL A 480 6.83 -8.13 19.45
CA VAL A 480 7.05 -6.69 19.64
C VAL A 480 7.81 -6.34 20.93
N ASP A 481 7.76 -7.20 21.95
CA ASP A 481 8.44 -6.99 23.23
C ASP A 481 9.94 -6.71 23.04
N LYS A 482 10.59 -7.40 22.11
CA LYS A 482 12.01 -7.22 21.83
C LYS A 482 12.35 -5.88 21.20
N VAL A 483 11.50 -5.41 20.28
CA VAL A 483 11.63 -4.09 19.67
C VAL A 483 11.48 -3.02 20.76
N LEU A 484 10.47 -3.17 21.60
CA LEU A 484 10.20 -2.25 22.70
C LEU A 484 11.32 -2.26 23.76
N GLU A 485 11.93 -3.42 24.07
CA GLU A 485 13.09 -3.53 24.98
C GLU A 485 14.29 -2.75 24.43
N LYS A 486 14.61 -2.93 23.14
CA LYS A 486 15.68 -2.17 22.49
C LYS A 486 15.37 -0.69 22.43
N LEU A 487 14.15 -0.32 22.06
CA LEU A 487 13.69 1.05 22.06
C LEU A 487 13.87 1.70 23.43
N LYS A 488 13.60 0.94 24.51
CA LYS A 488 13.79 1.40 25.88
C LYS A 488 15.23 1.77 26.20
N THR A 489 16.17 0.98 25.73
CA THR A 489 17.60 1.29 25.90
C THR A 489 18.04 2.51 25.08
N LEU A 490 17.49 2.69 23.88
CA LEU A 490 17.87 3.78 22.97
C LEU A 490 17.39 5.16 23.46
N VAL A 491 16.23 5.23 24.10
CA VAL A 491 15.63 6.50 24.56
C VAL A 491 15.34 6.51 26.06
N ALA A 492 16.21 5.89 26.88
CA ALA A 492 15.99 5.68 28.32
C ALA A 492 15.50 6.92 29.11
N GLY A 493 15.93 8.13 28.72
CA GLY A 493 15.53 9.38 29.36
C GLY A 493 14.11 9.87 29.08
N THR A 494 13.38 9.30 28.11
CA THR A 494 12.05 9.78 27.72
C THR A 494 10.90 9.01 28.36
N TRP A 495 11.08 7.72 28.68
CA TRP A 495 10.00 6.77 29.02
C TRP A 495 9.01 7.16 30.11
N THR A 496 9.45 7.98 31.06
CA THR A 496 8.67 8.44 32.21
C THR A 496 8.41 9.94 32.17
N THR A 497 8.68 10.60 31.04
CA THR A 497 8.58 12.06 30.91
C THR A 497 7.27 12.46 30.24
N GLY A 498 6.65 13.52 30.75
CA GLY A 498 5.35 14.00 30.29
C GLY A 498 4.20 13.10 30.75
N SER A 499 2.97 13.54 30.46
CA SER A 499 1.76 12.76 30.73
C SER A 499 0.78 12.97 29.56
N PRO A 500 0.38 11.89 28.85
CA PRO A 500 0.85 10.51 29.00
C PRO A 500 2.33 10.36 28.66
N SER A 501 3.03 9.51 29.40
CA SER A 501 4.38 9.02 29.11
C SER A 501 4.34 7.83 28.15
N GLN A 502 5.49 7.37 27.65
CA GLN A 502 5.58 6.18 26.80
C GLN A 502 5.20 4.91 27.58
N ASN A 503 5.48 4.85 28.89
CA ASN A 503 5.00 3.77 29.74
C ASN A 503 3.47 3.75 29.80
N ASP A 504 2.82 4.92 29.91
CA ASP A 504 1.35 5.00 29.94
C ASP A 504 0.75 4.51 28.61
N VAL A 505 1.37 4.85 27.48
CA VAL A 505 0.96 4.35 26.15
C VAL A 505 1.05 2.83 26.10
N ILE A 506 2.21 2.28 26.45
CA ILE A 506 2.48 0.84 26.41
C ILE A 506 1.55 0.07 27.37
N GLU A 507 1.26 0.62 28.55
CA GLU A 507 0.29 0.06 29.48
C GLU A 507 -1.14 0.10 28.91
N SER A 508 -1.55 1.23 28.33
CA SER A 508 -2.91 1.39 27.77
C SER A 508 -3.21 0.44 26.60
N GLU A 509 -2.18 0.04 25.85
CA GLU A 509 -2.29 -0.92 24.74
C GLU A 509 -1.97 -2.37 25.15
N ALA A 510 -1.80 -2.66 26.44
CA ALA A 510 -1.37 -3.97 26.94
C ALA A 510 -0.09 -4.49 26.25
N LEU A 511 0.84 -3.60 25.91
CA LEU A 511 2.14 -3.90 25.27
C LEU A 511 3.29 -4.03 26.27
N HIS A 512 2.98 -4.17 27.57
CA HIS A 512 3.91 -4.01 28.67
C HIS A 512 5.32 -4.53 28.41
N LEU A 513 6.26 -3.60 28.53
CA LEU A 513 7.66 -3.85 28.72
C LEU A 513 7.91 -4.27 30.16
N ARG A 514 8.67 -5.35 30.34
CA ARG A 514 8.95 -5.98 31.62
C ARG A 514 9.14 -4.99 32.77
N SER A 515 8.22 -5.04 33.73
CA SER A 515 8.52 -4.75 35.13
C SER A 515 8.34 -6.00 36.02
N ASN A 516 7.40 -6.90 35.68
CA ASN A 516 7.03 -8.05 36.54
C ASN A 516 7.06 -9.45 35.88
N GLY A 517 7.74 -9.64 34.73
CA GLY A 517 8.20 -10.97 34.30
C GLY A 517 7.23 -11.93 33.59
N THR A 518 6.11 -11.47 33.01
CA THR A 518 5.11 -12.38 32.40
C THR A 518 5.28 -12.67 30.90
N PHE A 519 6.21 -12.02 30.19
CA PHE A 519 6.62 -12.43 28.84
C PHE A 519 8.11 -12.81 28.87
N GLY A 520 8.38 -14.07 29.21
CA GLY A 520 9.73 -14.63 29.13
C GLY A 520 10.10 -14.99 27.68
N THR A 521 11.39 -15.24 27.45
CA THR A 521 11.94 -15.57 26.12
C THR A 521 11.59 -16.99 25.64
N SER A 522 10.60 -17.63 26.26
CA SER A 522 10.15 -18.98 25.96
C SER A 522 8.61 -19.00 25.94
N PRO A 523 7.96 -19.55 24.91
CA PRO A 523 6.51 -19.69 24.85
C PRO A 523 5.89 -20.37 26.08
N LEU A 524 6.63 -21.25 26.76
CA LEU A 524 6.21 -21.94 27.98
C LEU A 524 6.08 -21.02 29.21
N SER A 525 6.65 -19.81 29.13
CA SER A 525 6.58 -18.79 30.19
C SER A 525 5.52 -17.73 29.95
N TRP A 526 4.78 -17.85 28.84
CA TRP A 526 3.74 -16.90 28.47
C TRP A 526 2.44 -17.20 29.24
N PRO A 527 1.56 -16.21 29.41
CA PRO A 527 0.23 -16.45 29.97
C PRO A 527 -0.50 -17.55 29.20
N GLY A 528 -1.36 -18.32 29.89
CA GLY A 528 -2.02 -19.48 29.29
C GLY A 528 -2.73 -19.19 27.95
N TYR A 529 -3.32 -18.00 27.81
CA TYR A 529 -3.98 -17.56 26.57
C TYR A 529 -3.02 -17.36 25.39
N ALA A 530 -1.75 -17.05 25.64
CA ALA A 530 -0.72 -16.85 24.62
C ALA A 530 0.09 -18.12 24.35
N SER A 531 0.27 -18.99 25.36
CA SER A 531 0.99 -20.27 25.20
C SER A 531 0.32 -21.26 24.24
N GLN A 532 -0.98 -21.10 23.98
CA GLN A 532 -1.74 -21.95 23.05
C GLN A 532 -1.65 -21.48 21.58
N LEU A 533 -1.02 -20.33 21.33
CA LEU A 533 -0.94 -19.70 20.00
C LEU A 533 0.36 -20.02 19.24
N VAL A 534 1.31 -20.72 19.87
CA VAL A 534 2.64 -21.03 19.33
C VAL A 534 2.82 -22.52 19.05
#